data_AF-A0A7Y7NDT9-F1
#
_entry.id   AF-A0A7Y7NDT9-F1
#
_cell.length_a   1.000
_cell.length_b   1.000
_cell.length_c   1.000
_cell.angle_alpha   90.00
_cell.angle_beta   90.00
_cell.angle_gamma   90.00
#
_symmetry.space_group_name_H-M   'P 1'
#
loop_
_entity.id
_entity.type
_entity.pdbx_description
1 polymer ?
#
loop_
_entity_poly.entity_id
_entity_poly.type
_entity_poly.pdbx_seq_one_letter_code
_entity_poly.pdbx_strand_id
1 'polypeptide(L)'
;MKWGMGIFTLILFATGNALANSRSITFFSDGAVVEIEATAAKGIVETPLPAGMIENSLHVKPMGSTVIQRVDLLPVRRESGGEHELDSLLERKNRLEDRLQALSTREDIFKAAAKSQSGKAPRKTKANPDPMQTIRQGTDFAIAQLEAVYTARRKTTQELRRVETRIAEVHTGSSGAGTLTRIGVEPKNGRVRIRCALRGQTWKPRYDIRINDAGKTAVTLFGQLPGPYAGYLLWAAPSALADAATARSLPVLPGSFARLAEYNLPMEDVHFGDGFATSFSAQMTNTSATYLPAGEAALYRKGEYLGRLSFKGISSGRSGRISNGI
;
A
#
# COMPACT_ATOMS: atom_id res chain seq x y z
N MET A 1 -61.85 0.02 -29.45
CA MET A 1 -60.73 -0.43 -30.31
C MET A 1 -59.44 0.12 -29.72
N LYS A 2 -58.49 -0.78 -29.40
CA LYS A 2 -57.03 -0.62 -29.53
C LYS A 2 -56.31 0.43 -28.65
N TRP A 3 -55.26 0.19 -27.85
CA TRP A 3 -54.48 -0.95 -27.33
C TRP A 3 -53.86 -0.43 -26.03
N GLY A 4 -54.06 -1.07 -24.87
CA GLY A 4 -53.34 -0.74 -23.65
C GLY A 4 -51.97 -1.42 -23.66
N MET A 5 -50.90 -0.66 -23.88
CA MET A 5 -49.53 -1.18 -23.88
C MET A 5 -49.06 -1.35 -22.44
N GLY A 6 -49.26 -2.53 -21.88
CA GLY A 6 -48.75 -2.92 -20.57
C GLY A 6 -47.23 -3.02 -20.61
N ILE A 7 -46.54 -2.14 -19.89
CA ILE A 7 -45.11 -2.22 -19.63
C ILE A 7 -44.90 -3.37 -18.64
N PHE A 8 -44.43 -4.51 -19.16
CA PHE A 8 -43.95 -5.64 -18.38
C PHE A 8 -42.58 -5.28 -17.79
N THR A 9 -42.56 -4.78 -16.56
CA THR A 9 -41.32 -4.58 -15.80
C THR A 9 -40.79 -5.94 -15.38
N LEU A 10 -39.75 -6.40 -16.09
CA LEU A 10 -39.01 -7.62 -15.78
C LEU A 10 -38.24 -7.42 -14.47
N ILE A 11 -38.81 -7.84 -13.34
CA ILE A 11 -38.10 -7.95 -12.07
C ILE A 11 -37.13 -9.13 -12.20
N LEU A 12 -35.89 -8.82 -12.53
CA LEU A 12 -34.75 -9.73 -12.39
C LEU A 12 -34.63 -10.10 -10.91
N PHE A 13 -35.16 -11.26 -10.55
CA PHE A 13 -34.78 -11.95 -9.33
C PHE A 13 -33.29 -12.26 -9.43
N ALA A 14 -32.47 -11.42 -8.80
CA ALA A 14 -31.11 -11.78 -8.45
C ALA A 14 -31.22 -13.02 -7.56
N THR A 15 -30.93 -14.19 -8.13
CA THR A 15 -30.74 -15.41 -7.38
C THR A 15 -29.63 -15.15 -6.39
N GLY A 16 -30.02 -15.01 -5.12
CA GLY A 16 -29.10 -14.87 -4.01
C GLY A 16 -28.20 -16.09 -4.01
N ASN A 17 -26.93 -15.89 -4.41
CA ASN A 17 -25.88 -16.72 -3.88
C ASN A 17 -26.03 -16.63 -2.37
N ALA A 18 -26.32 -17.76 -1.73
CA ALA A 18 -26.22 -17.91 -0.30
C ALA A 18 -24.77 -17.55 0.09
N LEU A 19 -24.53 -16.27 0.39
CA LEU A 19 -23.28 -15.74 0.91
C LEU A 19 -23.20 -16.18 2.37
N ALA A 20 -22.91 -17.47 2.55
CA ALA A 20 -22.49 -18.00 3.83
C ALA A 20 -21.11 -17.37 4.13
N ASN A 21 -21.13 -16.44 5.08
CA ASN A 21 -20.03 -15.67 5.63
C ASN A 21 -19.65 -14.41 4.84
N SER A 22 -20.31 -13.29 5.18
CA SER A 22 -19.89 -11.96 4.72
C SER A 22 -18.73 -11.45 5.59
N ARG A 23 -17.71 -10.88 4.95
CA ARG A 23 -16.57 -10.25 5.63
C ARG A 23 -16.40 -8.83 5.11
N SER A 24 -16.33 -7.86 6.00
CA SER A 24 -16.08 -6.47 5.65
C SER A 24 -15.05 -5.84 6.58
N ILE A 25 -14.33 -4.87 6.05
CA ILE A 25 -13.39 -4.04 6.80
C ILE A 25 -13.69 -2.58 6.50
N THR A 26 -13.83 -1.77 7.55
CA THR A 26 -13.99 -0.32 7.46
C THR A 26 -12.75 0.35 8.01
N PHE A 27 -12.06 1.12 7.15
CA PHE A 27 -10.90 1.91 7.55
C PHE A 27 -11.34 3.30 8.00
N PHE A 28 -10.77 3.73 9.11
CA PHE A 28 -10.87 5.04 9.72
C PHE A 28 -9.51 5.74 9.64
N SER A 29 -9.47 7.02 10.03
CA SER A 29 -8.23 7.80 9.98
C SER A 29 -7.14 7.29 10.93
N ASP A 30 -7.51 6.59 12.00
CA ASP A 30 -6.65 6.14 13.10
C ASP A 30 -6.74 4.62 13.40
N GLY A 31 -7.62 3.88 12.71
CA GLY A 31 -7.70 2.42 12.82
C GLY A 31 -8.64 1.77 11.81
N ALA A 32 -8.95 0.49 12.01
CA ALA A 32 -9.95 -0.20 11.21
C ALA A 32 -10.88 -1.03 12.08
N VAL A 33 -12.09 -1.29 11.58
CA VAL A 33 -13.05 -2.22 12.16
C VAL A 33 -13.27 -3.36 11.17
N VAL A 34 -13.18 -4.58 11.65
CA VAL A 34 -13.52 -5.78 10.89
C VAL A 34 -14.84 -6.33 11.39
N GLU A 35 -15.72 -6.66 10.45
CA GLU A 35 -17.00 -7.33 10.70
C GLU A 35 -17.04 -8.62 9.90
N ILE A 36 -17.32 -9.73 10.59
CA ILE A 36 -17.40 -11.07 10.02
C ILE A 36 -18.72 -11.67 10.46
N GLU A 37 -19.59 -11.97 9.50
CA GLU A 37 -20.74 -12.82 9.75
C GLU A 37 -20.30 -14.27 9.55
N ALA A 38 -20.66 -15.13 10.50
CA ALA A 38 -20.30 -16.54 10.46
C ALA A 38 -21.49 -17.41 10.88
N THR A 39 -21.63 -18.55 10.21
CA THR A 39 -22.63 -19.57 10.56
C THR A 39 -21.94 -20.74 11.24
N ALA A 40 -22.51 -21.22 12.34
CA ALA A 40 -21.99 -22.34 13.09
C ALA A 40 -22.12 -23.65 12.32
N ALA A 41 -21.10 -24.50 12.43
CA ALA A 41 -21.14 -25.89 12.02
C ALA A 41 -21.21 -26.75 13.28
N LYS A 42 -22.31 -27.49 13.46
CA LYS A 42 -22.52 -28.38 14.62
C LYS A 42 -22.45 -27.65 15.97
N GLY A 43 -22.86 -26.38 16.03
CA GLY A 43 -22.87 -25.55 17.24
C GLY A 43 -21.55 -24.86 17.53
N ILE A 44 -20.57 -24.90 16.62
CA ILE A 44 -19.28 -24.23 16.79
C ILE A 44 -19.02 -23.32 15.58
N VAL A 45 -18.62 -22.08 15.86
CA VAL A 45 -18.07 -21.15 14.87
C VAL A 45 -16.57 -21.03 15.14
N GLU A 46 -15.75 -21.33 14.14
CA GLU A 46 -14.32 -21.05 14.18
C GLU A 46 -14.02 -20.01 13.11
N THR A 47 -13.43 -18.89 13.52
CA THR A 47 -13.12 -17.80 12.59
C THR A 47 -11.75 -17.22 12.89
N PRO A 48 -10.84 -17.20 11.91
CA PRO A 48 -9.55 -16.55 12.09
C PRO A 48 -9.76 -15.03 12.14
N LEU A 49 -9.25 -14.40 13.19
CA LEU A 49 -9.22 -12.95 13.31
C LEU A 49 -7.98 -12.40 12.60
N PRO A 50 -8.11 -11.22 11.95
CA PRO A 50 -6.96 -10.50 11.42
C PRO A 50 -5.95 -10.17 12.53
N ALA A 51 -4.68 -10.14 12.17
CA ALA A 51 -3.63 -9.70 13.10
C ALA A 51 -3.74 -8.20 13.42
N GLY A 52 -3.15 -7.81 14.55
CA GLY A 52 -3.19 -6.43 15.04
C GLY A 52 -4.52 -6.05 15.68
N MET A 53 -5.34 -7.05 16.08
CA MET A 53 -6.55 -6.79 16.87
C MET A 53 -6.19 -6.05 18.17
N ILE A 54 -6.95 -5.00 18.48
CA ILE A 54 -6.85 -4.28 19.74
C ILE A 54 -7.40 -5.17 20.86
N GLU A 55 -6.65 -5.27 21.96
CA GLU A 55 -7.06 -6.01 23.14
C GLU A 55 -8.44 -5.53 23.65
N ASN A 56 -9.31 -6.46 24.05
CA ASN A 56 -10.68 -6.18 24.51
C ASN A 56 -11.61 -5.51 23.48
N SER A 57 -11.24 -5.43 22.20
CA SER A 57 -12.11 -4.87 21.15
C SER A 57 -13.06 -5.88 20.49
N LEU A 58 -12.97 -7.16 20.86
CA LEU A 58 -13.77 -8.23 20.28
C LEU A 58 -15.21 -8.18 20.82
N HIS A 59 -16.16 -8.04 19.92
CA HIS A 59 -17.58 -8.12 20.19
C HIS A 59 -18.22 -9.22 19.34
N VAL A 60 -18.92 -10.14 19.99
CA VAL A 60 -19.67 -11.19 19.30
C VAL A 60 -21.15 -10.95 19.57
N LYS A 61 -21.92 -10.74 18.51
CA LYS A 61 -23.37 -10.52 18.57
C LYS A 61 -24.10 -11.72 17.97
N PRO A 62 -25.06 -12.34 18.68
CA PRO A 62 -25.89 -13.37 18.09
C PRO A 62 -26.82 -12.77 17.03
N MET A 63 -27.16 -13.56 16.01
CA MET A 63 -28.12 -13.18 14.97
C MET A 63 -29.34 -14.11 14.99
N GLY A 64 -30.54 -13.53 14.85
CA GLY A 64 -31.80 -14.28 14.91
C GLY A 64 -32.05 -14.86 16.31
N SER A 65 -32.43 -16.13 16.37
CA SER A 65 -32.69 -16.88 17.61
C SER A 65 -31.45 -17.56 18.21
N THR A 66 -30.25 -17.15 17.78
CA THR A 66 -29.00 -17.75 18.25
C THR A 66 -28.67 -17.31 19.68
N VAL A 67 -28.20 -18.22 20.52
CA VAL A 67 -27.65 -17.98 21.85
C VAL A 67 -26.17 -18.33 21.83
N ILE A 68 -25.34 -17.43 22.35
CA ILE A 68 -23.90 -17.68 22.51
C ILE A 68 -23.69 -18.36 23.85
N GLN A 69 -23.11 -19.56 23.84
CA GLN A 69 -22.82 -20.32 25.05
C GLN A 69 -21.41 -20.02 25.57
N ARG A 70 -20.42 -19.91 24.68
CA ARG A 70 -19.02 -19.74 25.04
C ARG A 70 -18.23 -19.04 23.94
N VAL A 71 -17.25 -18.23 24.31
CA VAL A 71 -16.28 -17.60 23.39
C VAL A 71 -14.88 -17.88 23.92
N ASP A 72 -14.05 -18.54 23.13
CA ASP A 72 -12.64 -18.78 23.43
C ASP A 72 -11.76 -18.14 22.35
N LEU A 73 -10.66 -17.51 22.78
CA LEU A 73 -9.62 -16.99 21.91
C LEU A 73 -8.41 -17.90 21.98
N LEU A 74 -8.11 -18.57 20.87
CA LEU A 74 -7.01 -19.51 20.75
C LEU A 74 -5.91 -18.88 19.88
N PRO A 75 -4.64 -18.87 20.33
CA PRO A 75 -3.57 -18.45 19.45
C PRO A 75 -3.47 -19.44 18.28
N VAL A 76 -3.51 -18.95 17.04
CA VAL A 76 -3.20 -19.82 15.89
C VAL A 76 -1.74 -20.20 16.02
N ARG A 77 -1.47 -21.49 16.22
CA ARG A 77 -0.11 -22.01 16.14
C ARG A 77 0.44 -21.64 14.76
N ARG A 78 1.52 -20.83 14.74
CA ARG A 78 2.29 -20.59 13.52
C ARG A 78 2.70 -21.95 12.96
N GLU A 79 2.38 -22.22 11.70
CA GLU A 79 3.02 -23.33 11.01
C GLU A 79 4.51 -22.98 10.91
N SER A 80 5.36 -23.78 11.55
CA SER A 80 6.82 -23.57 11.64
C SER A 80 7.51 -23.48 10.27
N GLY A 81 6.82 -23.84 9.18
CA GLY A 81 7.32 -23.70 7.82
C GLY A 81 7.52 -22.24 7.37
N GLY A 82 6.70 -21.29 7.84
CA GLY A 82 6.80 -19.89 7.42
C GLY A 82 8.02 -19.15 7.99
N GLU A 83 8.42 -19.46 9.23
CA GLU A 83 9.64 -18.92 9.85
C GLU A 83 10.89 -19.50 9.18
N HIS A 84 10.92 -20.80 8.91
CA HIS A 84 12.03 -21.42 8.16
C HIS A 84 12.14 -20.91 6.72
N GLU A 85 11.03 -20.68 6.02
CA GLU A 85 11.05 -20.06 4.68
C GLU A 85 11.62 -18.65 4.77
N LEU A 86 11.20 -17.84 5.75
CA LEU A 86 11.69 -16.48 5.94
C LEU A 86 13.18 -16.45 6.25
N ASP A 87 13.66 -17.29 7.16
CA ASP A 87 15.08 -17.39 7.49
C ASP A 87 15.92 -17.78 6.26
N SER A 88 15.45 -18.74 5.47
CA SER A 88 16.12 -19.15 4.24
C SER A 88 16.17 -18.04 3.18
N LEU A 89 15.13 -17.20 3.10
CA LEU A 89 15.06 -16.07 2.19
C LEU A 89 15.99 -14.93 2.64
N LEU A 90 16.07 -14.67 3.94
CA LEU A 90 17.00 -13.68 4.51
C LEU A 90 18.45 -14.10 4.29
N GLU A 91 18.78 -15.37 4.52
CA GLU A 91 20.13 -15.88 4.26
C GLU A 91 20.48 -15.74 2.77
N ARG A 92 19.54 -16.06 1.87
CA ARG A 92 19.72 -15.90 0.43
C ARG A 92 19.90 -14.43 0.02
N LYS A 93 19.17 -13.51 0.64
CA LYS A 93 19.33 -12.06 0.42
C LYS A 93 20.76 -11.63 0.78
N ASN A 94 21.24 -11.98 1.96
CA ASN A 94 22.57 -11.60 2.43
C ASN A 94 23.67 -12.12 1.47
N ARG A 95 23.58 -13.39 1.03
CA ARG A 95 24.51 -13.96 0.04
C ARG A 95 24.49 -13.21 -1.30
N LEU A 96 23.34 -12.72 -1.75
CA LEU A 96 23.23 -11.95 -2.99
C LEU A 96 23.79 -10.53 -2.84
N GLU A 97 23.64 -9.92 -1.67
CA GLU A 97 24.25 -8.62 -1.34
C GLU A 97 25.78 -8.73 -1.29
N ASP A 98 26.33 -9.74 -0.61
CA ASP A 98 27.77 -10.02 -0.59
C ASP A 98 28.32 -10.22 -2.01
N ARG A 99 27.56 -10.94 -2.86
CA ARG A 99 27.93 -11.15 -4.26
C ARG A 99 27.92 -9.85 -5.06
N LEU A 100 26.95 -8.95 -4.84
CA LEU A 100 26.94 -7.63 -5.48
C LEU A 100 28.15 -6.79 -5.05
N GLN A 101 28.50 -6.85 -3.77
CA GLN A 101 29.67 -6.17 -3.23
C GLN A 101 30.96 -6.69 -3.89
N ALA A 102 31.12 -8.01 -3.97
CA ALA A 102 32.27 -8.63 -4.64
C ALA A 102 32.36 -8.27 -6.14
N LEU A 103 31.22 -8.21 -6.85
CA LEU A 103 31.17 -7.77 -8.24
C LEU A 103 31.55 -6.29 -8.39
N SER A 104 31.15 -5.43 -7.46
CA SER A 104 31.56 -4.02 -7.43
C SER A 104 33.07 -3.87 -7.25
N THR A 105 33.66 -4.60 -6.29
CA THR A 105 35.12 -4.58 -6.09
C THR A 105 35.86 -5.09 -7.33
N ARG A 106 35.35 -6.13 -7.99
CA ARG A 106 35.92 -6.65 -9.24
C ARG A 106 35.85 -5.61 -10.37
N GLU A 107 34.73 -4.89 -10.49
CA GLU A 107 34.58 -3.77 -11.44
C GLU A 107 35.65 -2.70 -11.21
N ASP A 108 35.89 -2.30 -9.95
CA ASP A 108 36.88 -1.29 -9.59
C ASP A 108 38.31 -1.75 -9.90
N ILE A 109 38.65 -3.01 -9.62
CA ILE A 109 39.95 -3.61 -9.98
C ILE A 109 40.17 -3.56 -11.49
N PHE A 110 39.17 -3.96 -12.30
CA PHE A 110 39.31 -3.94 -13.75
C PHE A 110 39.38 -2.51 -14.32
N LYS A 111 38.63 -1.56 -13.76
CA LYS A 111 38.74 -0.14 -14.14
C LYS A 111 40.13 0.43 -13.79
N ALA A 112 40.65 0.11 -12.60
CA ALA A 112 41.99 0.53 -12.19
C ALA A 112 43.08 -0.09 -13.08
N ALA A 113 42.95 -1.38 -13.40
CA ALA A 113 43.88 -2.08 -14.30
C ALA A 113 43.86 -1.49 -15.71
N ALA A 114 42.68 -1.22 -16.28
CA ALA A 114 42.54 -0.59 -17.59
C ALA A 114 43.19 0.80 -17.65
N LYS A 115 42.99 1.63 -16.61
CA LYS A 115 43.64 2.94 -16.48
C LYS A 115 45.17 2.83 -16.37
N SER A 116 45.66 1.86 -15.60
CA SER A 116 47.11 1.64 -15.42
C SER A 116 47.82 1.16 -16.69
N GLN A 117 47.12 0.48 -17.61
CA GLN A 117 47.67 0.04 -18.90
C GLN A 117 47.69 1.16 -19.93
N SER A 118 46.69 2.05 -19.93
CA SER A 118 46.61 3.18 -20.86
C SER A 118 47.70 4.25 -20.64
N GLY A 119 48.22 4.39 -19.41
CA GLY A 119 49.21 5.43 -19.06
C GLY A 119 50.68 5.11 -19.36
N LYS A 120 51.03 3.88 -19.77
CA LYS A 120 52.42 3.48 -20.05
C LYS A 120 52.67 3.46 -21.56
N ALA A 121 53.63 4.27 -22.03
CA ALA A 121 54.01 4.30 -23.45
C ALA A 121 54.50 2.90 -23.91
N PRO A 122 53.93 2.32 -24.98
CA PRO A 122 54.32 1.00 -25.46
C PRO A 122 55.77 1.02 -25.95
N ARG A 123 56.62 0.15 -25.39
CA ARG A 123 58.02 0.00 -25.83
C ARG A 123 58.22 -1.36 -26.47
N LYS A 124 58.80 -1.36 -27.68
CA LYS A 124 59.20 -2.60 -28.36
C LYS A 124 60.34 -3.24 -27.57
N THR A 125 60.18 -4.49 -27.16
CA THR A 125 61.21 -5.25 -26.43
C THR A 125 61.42 -6.59 -27.10
N LYS A 126 62.53 -7.27 -26.81
CA LYS A 126 62.83 -8.60 -27.36
C LYS A 126 61.74 -9.65 -27.02
N ALA A 127 61.02 -9.46 -25.90
CA ALA A 127 59.91 -10.31 -25.46
C ALA A 127 58.52 -9.83 -25.92
N ASN A 128 58.40 -8.59 -26.42
CA ASN A 128 57.17 -8.04 -26.97
C ASN A 128 57.47 -7.29 -28.29
N PRO A 129 57.51 -8.02 -29.43
CA PRO A 129 57.89 -7.46 -30.73
C PRO A 129 56.81 -6.57 -31.34
N ASP A 130 55.54 -6.71 -30.93
CA ASP A 130 54.41 -5.84 -31.35
C ASP A 130 53.59 -5.37 -30.14
N PRO A 131 54.01 -4.29 -29.47
CA PRO A 131 53.36 -3.80 -28.27
C PRO A 131 51.95 -3.24 -28.53
N MET A 132 51.63 -2.84 -29.77
CA MET A 132 50.28 -2.37 -30.11
C MET A 132 49.29 -3.53 -30.18
N GLN A 133 49.71 -4.69 -30.68
CA GLN A 133 48.87 -5.89 -30.70
C GLN A 133 48.62 -6.43 -29.28
N THR A 134 49.63 -6.44 -28.40
CA THR A 134 49.46 -6.86 -26.99
C THR A 134 48.50 -5.94 -26.23
N ILE A 135 48.57 -4.63 -26.44
CA ILE A 135 47.65 -3.67 -25.80
C ILE A 135 46.21 -3.90 -26.28
N ARG A 136 46.00 -4.13 -27.59
CA ARG A 136 44.66 -4.46 -28.12
C ARG A 136 44.10 -5.72 -27.47
N GLN A 137 44.88 -6.81 -27.46
CA GLN A 137 44.46 -8.06 -26.83
C GLN A 137 44.15 -7.92 -25.33
N GLY A 138 44.96 -7.17 -24.59
CA GLY A 138 44.71 -6.90 -23.17
C GLY A 138 43.49 -6.03 -22.93
N THR A 139 43.22 -5.09 -23.83
CA THR A 139 42.03 -4.22 -23.79
C THR A 139 40.76 -5.01 -24.10
N ASP A 140 40.78 -5.82 -25.16
CA ASP A 140 39.66 -6.70 -25.54
C ASP A 140 39.34 -7.70 -24.42
N PHE A 141 40.37 -8.26 -23.78
CA PHE A 141 40.19 -9.12 -22.61
C PHE A 141 39.56 -8.37 -21.42
N ALA A 142 40.03 -7.15 -21.12
CA ALA A 142 39.47 -6.34 -20.04
C ALA A 142 38.02 -5.93 -20.31
N ILE A 143 37.68 -5.59 -21.56
CA ILE A 143 36.31 -5.28 -21.98
C ILE A 143 35.42 -6.51 -21.80
N ALA A 144 35.82 -7.69 -22.28
CA ALA A 144 35.07 -8.93 -22.11
C ALA A 144 34.84 -9.28 -20.63
N GLN A 145 35.85 -9.06 -19.77
CA GLN A 145 35.72 -9.26 -18.33
C GLN A 145 34.76 -8.25 -17.68
N LEU A 146 34.79 -6.98 -18.09
CA LEU A 146 33.86 -5.97 -17.60
C LEU A 146 32.42 -6.26 -18.05
N GLU A 147 32.22 -6.69 -19.30
CA GLU A 147 30.91 -7.13 -19.80
C GLU A 147 30.36 -8.32 -19.01
N ALA A 148 31.21 -9.30 -18.69
CA ALA A 148 30.85 -10.42 -17.81
C ALA A 148 30.46 -9.96 -16.39
N VAL A 149 31.15 -8.97 -15.83
CA VAL A 149 30.81 -8.38 -14.53
C VAL A 149 29.47 -7.63 -14.58
N TYR A 150 29.24 -6.81 -15.61
CA TYR A 150 27.97 -6.09 -15.77
C TYR A 150 26.78 -7.02 -15.98
N THR A 151 26.93 -8.08 -16.77
CA THR A 151 25.88 -9.08 -16.98
C THR A 151 25.58 -9.86 -15.70
N ALA A 152 26.61 -10.26 -14.95
CA ALA A 152 26.45 -10.90 -13.65
C ALA A 152 25.74 -9.98 -12.65
N ARG A 153 26.15 -8.69 -12.58
CA ARG A 153 25.55 -7.69 -11.70
C ARG A 153 24.05 -7.52 -12.00
N ARG A 154 23.68 -7.38 -13.27
CA ARG A 154 22.26 -7.28 -13.68
C ARG A 154 21.45 -8.50 -13.24
N LYS A 155 21.97 -9.72 -13.42
CA LYS A 155 21.31 -10.95 -12.99
C LYS A 155 21.13 -10.99 -11.47
N THR A 156 22.19 -10.70 -10.71
CA THR A 156 22.13 -10.69 -9.24
C THR A 156 21.17 -9.63 -8.70
N THR A 157 21.12 -8.43 -9.30
CA THR A 157 20.14 -7.40 -8.93
C THR A 157 18.70 -7.85 -9.22
N GLN A 158 18.44 -8.55 -10.32
CA GLN A 158 17.11 -9.09 -10.61
C GLN A 158 16.71 -10.18 -9.62
N GLU A 159 17.63 -11.08 -9.26
CA GLU A 159 17.40 -12.11 -8.25
C GLU A 159 17.16 -11.50 -6.86
N LEU A 160 17.92 -10.47 -6.49
CA LEU A 160 17.73 -9.76 -5.23
C LEU A 160 16.33 -9.16 -5.16
N ARG A 161 15.88 -8.47 -6.22
CA ARG A 161 14.51 -7.93 -6.29
C ARG A 161 13.45 -9.02 -6.15
N ARG A 162 13.64 -10.19 -6.77
CA ARG A 162 12.70 -11.32 -6.63
C ARG A 162 12.65 -11.84 -5.20
N VAL A 163 13.80 -11.95 -4.53
CA VAL A 163 13.89 -12.37 -3.13
C VAL A 163 13.25 -11.32 -2.22
N GLU A 164 13.47 -10.03 -2.45
CA GLU A 164 12.81 -8.94 -1.70
C GLU A 164 11.30 -8.94 -1.87
N THR A 165 10.80 -9.13 -3.09
CA THR A 165 9.36 -9.30 -3.35
C THR A 165 8.83 -10.51 -2.58
N ARG A 166 9.54 -11.64 -2.59
CA ARG A 166 9.12 -12.85 -1.87
C ARG A 166 9.17 -12.67 -0.35
N ILE A 167 10.16 -11.96 0.19
CA ILE A 167 10.21 -11.57 1.60
C ILE A 167 9.02 -10.67 1.94
N ALA A 168 8.67 -9.71 1.09
CA ALA A 168 7.51 -8.86 1.30
C ALA A 168 6.18 -9.64 1.22
N GLU A 169 6.06 -10.60 0.30
CA GLU A 169 4.92 -11.53 0.20
C GLU A 169 4.80 -12.40 1.44
N VAL A 170 5.91 -13.00 1.88
CA VAL A 170 5.93 -13.81 3.11
C VAL A 170 5.63 -12.92 4.30
N HIS A 171 6.14 -11.70 4.40
CA HIS A 171 5.86 -10.79 5.52
C HIS A 171 4.40 -10.28 5.54
N THR A 172 3.80 -10.07 4.36
CA THR A 172 2.38 -9.72 4.22
C THR A 172 1.48 -10.92 4.46
N GLY A 173 1.92 -12.13 4.13
CA GLY A 173 1.26 -13.40 4.45
C GLY A 173 1.47 -13.89 5.88
N SER A 174 2.60 -13.56 6.51
CA SER A 174 3.04 -14.02 7.85
C SER A 174 2.81 -12.99 8.96
N SER A 175 2.43 -11.75 8.62
CA SER A 175 1.90 -10.78 9.60
C SER A 175 0.65 -11.30 10.31
N GLY A 176 0.04 -12.39 9.83
CA GLY A 176 -1.09 -13.08 10.43
C GLY A 176 -0.71 -14.10 11.52
N ALA A 177 -0.07 -13.70 12.63
CA ALA A 177 -0.28 -14.43 13.88
C ALA A 177 -1.73 -14.18 14.31
N GLY A 178 -2.66 -14.82 13.61
CA GLY A 178 -4.09 -14.67 13.83
C GLY A 178 -4.46 -15.25 15.18
N THR A 179 -5.46 -14.66 15.82
CA THR A 179 -6.16 -15.33 16.91
C THR A 179 -7.34 -16.07 16.29
N LEU A 180 -7.50 -17.35 16.58
CA LEU A 180 -8.68 -18.10 16.20
C LEU A 180 -9.74 -17.86 17.27
N THR A 181 -10.89 -17.33 16.88
CA THR A 181 -12.04 -17.25 17.78
C THR A 181 -12.87 -18.50 17.60
N ARG A 182 -13.08 -19.24 18.69
CA ARG A 182 -14.00 -20.37 18.77
C ARG A 182 -15.23 -19.96 19.58
N ILE A 183 -16.41 -20.05 18.97
CA ILE A 183 -17.68 -19.64 19.60
C ILE A 183 -18.63 -20.83 19.61
N GLY A 184 -19.05 -21.25 20.81
CA GLY A 184 -20.14 -22.22 20.98
C GLY A 184 -21.50 -21.53 20.90
N VAL A 185 -22.41 -22.05 20.08
CA VAL A 185 -23.73 -21.46 19.86
C VAL A 185 -24.85 -22.50 19.81
N GLU A 186 -26.06 -22.04 20.13
CA GLU A 186 -27.31 -22.80 20.03
C GLU A 186 -28.37 -21.97 19.30
N PRO A 187 -29.14 -22.52 18.34
CA PRO A 187 -29.09 -23.88 17.81
C PRO A 187 -27.80 -24.17 17.03
N LYS A 188 -27.55 -25.43 16.66
CA LYS A 188 -26.28 -25.88 16.03
C LYS A 188 -25.89 -25.16 14.72
N ASN A 189 -26.86 -24.53 14.06
CA ASN A 189 -26.66 -23.74 12.83
C ASN A 189 -26.87 -22.24 13.09
N GLY A 190 -26.67 -21.80 14.34
CA GLY A 190 -26.79 -20.41 14.75
C GLY A 190 -25.82 -19.52 13.97
N ARG A 191 -26.20 -18.25 13.83
CA ARG A 191 -25.40 -17.22 13.15
C ARG A 191 -24.91 -16.21 14.16
N VAL A 192 -23.67 -15.78 13.98
CA VAL A 192 -23.04 -14.75 14.80
C VAL A 192 -22.39 -13.70 13.92
N ARG A 193 -22.33 -12.49 14.45
CA ARG A 193 -21.59 -11.38 13.88
C ARG A 193 -20.45 -11.06 14.83
N ILE A 194 -19.23 -11.17 14.32
CA ILE A 194 -18.00 -10.89 15.02
C ILE A 194 -17.53 -9.52 14.57
N ARG A 195 -17.27 -8.62 15.51
CA ARG A 195 -16.73 -7.29 15.27
C ARG A 195 -15.46 -7.11 16.09
N CYS A 196 -14.39 -6.64 15.49
CA CYS A 196 -13.15 -6.30 16.22
C CYS A 196 -12.47 -5.07 15.61
N ALA A 197 -11.67 -4.38 16.42
CA ALA A 197 -10.91 -3.23 15.97
C ALA A 197 -9.44 -3.61 15.74
N LEU A 198 -8.82 -3.05 14.70
CA LEU A 198 -7.42 -3.26 14.34
C LEU A 198 -6.61 -1.99 14.57
N ARG A 199 -5.45 -2.13 15.22
CA ARG A 199 -4.49 -1.04 15.44
C ARG A 199 -3.61 -0.85 14.20
N GLY A 200 -3.33 0.40 13.86
CA GLY A 200 -2.34 0.76 12.82
C GLY A 200 -2.78 0.47 11.39
N GLN A 201 -3.99 -0.04 11.18
CA GLN A 201 -4.57 -0.24 9.86
C GLN A 201 -5.44 0.98 9.53
N THR A 202 -4.84 2.00 8.93
CA THR A 202 -5.51 3.25 8.59
C THR A 202 -5.41 3.53 7.11
N TRP A 203 -6.33 4.35 6.57
CA TRP A 203 -6.13 4.89 5.23
C TRP A 203 -5.16 6.07 5.26
N LYS A 204 -4.39 6.23 4.18
CA LYS A 204 -3.48 7.37 4.01
C LYS A 204 -4.19 8.52 3.28
N PRO A 205 -4.15 9.76 3.80
CA PRO A 205 -4.77 10.91 3.16
C PRO A 205 -4.05 11.28 1.85
N ARG A 206 -4.85 11.53 0.83
CA ARG A 206 -4.42 12.08 -0.45
C ARG A 206 -5.40 13.15 -0.90
N TYR A 207 -4.91 14.23 -1.49
CA TYR A 207 -5.72 15.37 -1.84
C TYR A 207 -5.64 15.66 -3.34
N ASP A 208 -6.75 16.09 -3.91
CA ASP A 208 -6.77 16.85 -5.15
C ASP A 208 -7.15 18.30 -4.82
N ILE A 209 -6.24 19.23 -5.10
CA ILE A 209 -6.42 20.67 -4.88
C ILE A 209 -6.63 21.31 -6.25
N ARG A 210 -7.84 21.79 -6.53
CA ARG A 210 -8.22 22.41 -7.81
C ARG A 210 -8.47 23.89 -7.59
N ILE A 211 -7.59 24.72 -8.14
CA ILE A 211 -7.66 26.17 -8.05
C ILE A 211 -8.43 26.72 -9.25
N ASN A 212 -9.49 27.46 -8.95
CA ASN A 212 -10.26 28.23 -9.92
C ASN A 212 -9.91 29.72 -9.79
N ASP A 213 -10.04 30.49 -10.87
CA ASP A 213 -9.65 31.92 -10.91
C ASP A 213 -10.44 32.83 -9.94
N ALA A 214 -11.49 32.31 -9.30
CA ALA A 214 -12.37 33.05 -8.42
C ALA A 214 -11.93 33.09 -6.94
N GLY A 215 -10.65 32.81 -6.63
CA GLY A 215 -10.13 32.80 -5.25
C GLY A 215 -10.70 31.67 -4.37
N LYS A 216 -11.40 30.70 -4.98
CA LYS A 216 -11.96 29.52 -4.32
C LYS A 216 -11.25 28.28 -4.82
N THR A 217 -10.87 27.42 -3.89
CA THR A 217 -10.18 26.17 -4.18
C THR A 217 -11.06 25.00 -3.78
N ALA A 218 -11.32 24.09 -4.73
CA ALA A 218 -11.97 22.84 -4.43
C ALA A 218 -10.91 21.83 -3.97
N VAL A 219 -11.05 21.33 -2.75
CA VAL A 219 -10.16 20.34 -2.14
C VAL A 219 -10.93 19.05 -1.97
N THR A 220 -10.56 18.01 -2.70
CA THR A 220 -11.12 16.66 -2.51
C THR A 220 -10.15 15.83 -1.69
N LEU A 221 -10.64 15.26 -0.58
CA LEU A 221 -9.90 14.30 0.24
C LEU A 221 -10.22 12.88 -0.22
N PHE A 222 -9.16 12.13 -0.50
CA PHE A 222 -9.16 10.72 -0.80
C PHE A 222 -8.47 9.93 0.31
N GLY A 223 -9.01 8.76 0.62
CA GLY A 223 -8.37 7.75 1.47
C GLY A 223 -7.73 6.65 0.62
N GLN A 224 -6.42 6.48 0.74
CA GLN A 224 -5.71 5.35 0.16
C GLN A 224 -5.69 4.20 1.17
N LEU A 225 -6.36 3.10 0.85
CA LEU A 225 -6.44 1.93 1.73
C LEU A 225 -5.11 1.15 1.78
N PRO A 226 -4.76 0.55 2.94
CA PRO A 226 -3.55 -0.25 3.07
C PRO A 226 -3.75 -1.63 2.41
N GLY A 227 -3.14 -1.85 1.25
CA GLY A 227 -3.03 -3.17 0.61
C GLY A 227 -4.34 -3.91 0.28
N PRO A 228 -4.26 -5.07 -0.38
CA PRO A 228 -5.44 -5.88 -0.67
C PRO A 228 -5.82 -6.76 0.54
N TYR A 229 -7.03 -6.59 1.07
CA TYR A 229 -7.66 -7.56 1.98
C TYR A 229 -8.49 -8.55 1.18
N ALA A 230 -7.86 -9.64 0.74
CA ALA A 230 -8.51 -10.64 -0.10
C ALA A 230 -9.77 -11.22 0.60
N GLY A 231 -10.89 -11.22 -0.11
CA GLY A 231 -12.16 -11.75 0.38
C GLY A 231 -12.92 -10.84 1.37
N TYR A 232 -12.44 -9.62 1.62
CA TYR A 232 -13.17 -8.61 2.40
C TYR A 232 -13.81 -7.55 1.49
N LEU A 233 -15.03 -7.16 1.83
CA LEU A 233 -15.62 -5.92 1.33
C LEU A 233 -14.93 -4.73 2.01
N LEU A 234 -14.36 -3.83 1.20
CA LEU A 234 -13.61 -2.69 1.71
C LEU A 234 -14.51 -1.46 1.84
N TRP A 235 -14.38 -0.78 2.97
CA TRP A 235 -15.08 0.46 3.26
C TRP A 235 -14.12 1.47 3.84
N ALA A 236 -14.37 2.76 3.64
CA ALA A 236 -13.60 3.83 4.26
C ALA A 236 -14.52 4.90 4.83
N ALA A 237 -14.14 5.46 5.97
CA ALA A 237 -14.82 6.57 6.63
C ALA A 237 -13.82 7.70 6.91
N PRO A 238 -14.20 8.98 6.74
CA PRO A 238 -13.33 10.12 7.02
C PRO A 238 -13.06 10.34 8.53
N SER A 239 -13.89 9.76 9.40
CA SER A 239 -13.83 9.96 10.84
C SER A 239 -12.78 9.08 11.53
N ALA A 240 -12.56 9.36 12.81
CA ALA A 240 -11.81 8.49 13.69
C ALA A 240 -12.62 7.23 14.05
N LEU A 241 -11.90 6.20 14.53
CA LEU A 241 -12.43 4.93 15.00
C LEU A 241 -13.34 5.11 16.21
N ALA A 242 -13.05 6.10 17.07
CA ALA A 242 -13.90 6.45 18.20
C ALA A 242 -15.34 6.80 17.78
N ASP A 243 -15.51 7.34 16.56
CA ASP A 243 -16.80 7.74 16.01
C ASP A 243 -17.43 6.65 15.13
N ALA A 244 -16.91 5.42 15.15
CA ALA A 244 -17.32 4.34 14.25
C ALA A 244 -18.80 3.96 14.34
N ALA A 245 -19.51 4.33 15.42
CA ALA A 245 -20.94 4.10 15.57
C ALA A 245 -21.80 5.04 14.70
N THR A 246 -21.34 6.26 14.47
CA THR A 246 -22.07 7.31 13.71
C THR A 246 -21.42 7.62 12.36
N ALA A 247 -20.26 7.02 12.09
CA ALA A 247 -19.49 7.25 10.89
C ALA A 247 -20.24 6.79 9.62
N ARG A 248 -20.25 7.65 8.60
CA ARG A 248 -20.69 7.28 7.26
C ARG A 248 -19.54 6.63 6.51
N SER A 249 -19.62 5.33 6.29
CA SER A 249 -18.66 4.56 5.49
C SER A 249 -19.06 4.51 4.02
N LEU A 250 -18.08 4.56 3.12
CA LEU A 250 -18.27 4.44 1.68
C LEU A 250 -17.60 3.15 1.18
N PRO A 251 -18.23 2.39 0.27
CA PRO A 251 -17.62 1.19 -0.29
C PRO A 251 -16.46 1.59 -1.21
N VAL A 252 -15.40 0.79 -1.19
CA VAL A 252 -14.15 1.05 -1.93
C VAL A 252 -13.79 -0.18 -2.75
N LEU A 253 -13.42 0.02 -4.01
CA LEU A 253 -12.92 -1.08 -4.84
C LEU A 253 -11.46 -1.38 -4.47
N PRO A 254 -11.03 -2.65 -4.50
CA PRO A 254 -9.63 -2.99 -4.29
C PRO A 254 -8.71 -2.20 -5.24
N GLY A 255 -7.68 -1.56 -4.67
CA GLY A 255 -6.73 -0.74 -5.45
C GLY A 255 -7.23 0.66 -5.83
N SER A 256 -8.46 1.05 -5.47
CA SER A 256 -8.97 2.40 -5.71
C SER A 256 -8.79 3.32 -4.49
N PHE A 257 -8.90 4.62 -4.73
CA PHE A 257 -8.98 5.62 -3.67
C PHE A 257 -10.45 5.82 -3.26
N ALA A 258 -10.72 5.93 -1.97
CA ALA A 258 -12.04 6.29 -1.47
C ALA A 258 -12.19 7.81 -1.49
N ARG A 259 -13.20 8.37 -2.17
CA ARG A 259 -13.50 9.81 -2.11
C ARG A 259 -14.23 10.11 -0.79
N LEU A 260 -13.50 10.63 0.20
CA LEU A 260 -13.99 10.74 1.57
C LEU A 260 -14.72 12.06 1.85
N ALA A 261 -14.22 13.17 1.29
CA ALA A 261 -14.81 14.48 1.50
C ALA A 261 -14.44 15.46 0.37
N GLU A 262 -15.23 16.52 0.25
CA GLU A 262 -14.98 17.64 -0.65
C GLU A 262 -15.21 18.95 0.11
N TYR A 263 -14.27 19.88 -0.02
CA TYR A 263 -14.27 21.15 0.67
C TYR A 263 -14.07 22.28 -0.35
N ASN A 264 -14.75 23.39 -0.13
CA ASN A 264 -14.48 24.63 -0.85
C ASN A 264 -13.79 25.59 0.12
N LEU A 265 -12.48 25.72 0.00
CA LEU A 265 -11.64 26.48 0.93
C LEU A 265 -11.18 27.79 0.27
N PRO A 266 -11.17 28.91 1.02
CA PRO A 266 -10.58 30.15 0.54
C PRO A 266 -9.06 30.01 0.47
N MET A 267 -8.47 30.68 -0.52
CA MET A 267 -7.04 30.71 -0.73
C MET A 267 -6.59 32.14 -1.03
N GLU A 268 -5.55 32.58 -0.31
CA GLU A 268 -4.96 33.91 -0.38
C GLU A 268 -3.49 33.80 -0.80
N ASP A 269 -2.90 34.93 -1.20
CA ASP A 269 -1.49 35.02 -1.61
C ASP A 269 -1.07 33.94 -2.62
N VAL A 270 -1.92 33.70 -3.63
CA VAL A 270 -1.67 32.68 -4.64
C VAL A 270 -0.60 33.17 -5.61
N HIS A 271 0.58 32.55 -5.53
CA HIS A 271 1.70 32.81 -6.41
C HIS A 271 2.01 31.57 -7.24
N PHE A 272 2.18 31.79 -8.55
CA PHE A 272 2.72 30.81 -9.48
C PHE A 272 4.01 31.38 -10.04
N GLY A 273 5.10 30.62 -9.98
CA GLY A 273 6.36 31.07 -10.56
C GLY A 273 6.39 30.87 -12.07
N ASP A 274 7.01 31.82 -12.74
CA ASP A 274 7.22 31.82 -14.18
C ASP A 274 8.53 31.08 -14.49
N GLY A 275 8.48 29.76 -14.65
CA GLY A 275 9.65 28.96 -14.95
C GLY A 275 9.32 27.56 -15.45
N PHE A 276 10.32 26.87 -16.02
CA PHE A 276 10.17 25.48 -16.47
C PHE A 276 9.83 24.51 -15.32
N ALA A 277 10.21 24.85 -14.09
CA ALA A 277 9.71 24.21 -12.89
C ALA A 277 8.52 25.00 -12.35
N THR A 278 7.35 24.38 -12.32
CA THR A 278 6.14 24.95 -11.74
C THR A 278 6.34 25.14 -10.23
N SER A 279 6.70 26.35 -9.82
CA SER A 279 6.65 26.73 -8.40
C SER A 279 5.29 27.30 -8.06
N PHE A 280 4.81 26.98 -6.86
CA PHE A 280 3.50 27.38 -6.36
C PHE A 280 3.63 27.70 -4.88
N SER A 281 2.98 28.76 -4.43
CA SER A 281 2.78 29.06 -3.01
C SER A 281 1.43 29.71 -2.82
N ALA A 282 0.69 29.27 -1.80
CA ALA A 282 -0.56 29.91 -1.41
C ALA A 282 -0.85 29.71 0.08
N GLN A 283 -1.60 30.63 0.66
CA GLN A 283 -2.15 30.49 2.01
C GLN A 283 -3.58 29.95 1.93
N MET A 284 -3.79 28.73 2.42
CA MET A 284 -5.11 28.11 2.44
C MET A 284 -5.68 28.12 3.86
N THR A 285 -6.94 28.49 4.02
CA THR A 285 -7.61 28.51 5.33
C THR A 285 -8.63 27.39 5.42
N ASN A 286 -8.50 26.53 6.43
CA ASN A 286 -9.46 25.46 6.69
C ASN A 286 -10.69 26.02 7.42
N THR A 287 -11.73 26.36 6.66
CA THR A 287 -13.02 26.82 7.18
C THR A 287 -13.96 25.68 7.59
N SER A 288 -13.57 24.42 7.41
CA SER A 288 -14.37 23.27 7.83
C SER A 288 -14.29 23.04 9.33
N ALA A 289 -15.26 22.31 9.89
CA ALA A 289 -15.27 21.93 11.31
C ALA A 289 -14.24 20.84 11.67
N THR A 290 -13.59 20.24 10.66
CA THR A 290 -12.73 19.06 10.83
C THR A 290 -11.27 19.38 10.55
N TYR A 291 -10.36 18.71 11.26
CA TYR A 291 -8.94 18.73 10.93
C TYR A 291 -8.71 18.09 9.54
N LEU A 292 -7.90 18.74 8.70
CA LEU A 292 -7.42 18.16 7.46
C LEU A 292 -6.05 17.50 7.72
N PRO A 293 -5.94 16.17 7.67
CA PRO A 293 -4.68 15.48 7.97
C PRO A 293 -3.55 15.76 6.97
N ALA A 294 -2.31 15.58 7.41
CA ALA A 294 -1.14 15.69 6.53
C ALA A 294 -1.10 14.52 5.54
N GLY A 295 -0.77 14.78 4.27
CA GLY A 295 -0.78 13.78 3.20
C GLY A 295 -0.12 14.25 1.91
N GLU A 296 -0.31 13.49 0.84
CA GLU A 296 0.10 13.92 -0.51
C GLU A 296 -1.01 14.72 -1.17
N ALA A 297 -0.67 15.76 -1.92
CA ALA A 297 -1.65 16.53 -2.69
C ALA A 297 -1.23 16.65 -4.16
N ALA A 298 -2.17 16.43 -5.08
CA ALA A 298 -2.05 16.78 -6.48
C ALA A 298 -2.64 18.18 -6.69
N LEU A 299 -1.91 19.04 -7.41
CA LEU A 299 -2.32 20.41 -7.68
C LEU A 299 -2.82 20.53 -9.12
N TYR A 300 -3.97 21.18 -9.27
CA TYR A 300 -4.56 21.47 -10.57
C TYR A 300 -4.97 22.94 -10.66
N ARG A 301 -4.80 23.55 -11.84
CA ARG A 301 -5.25 24.91 -12.16
C ARG A 301 -5.97 24.88 -13.48
N LYS A 302 -7.22 25.36 -13.55
CA LYS A 302 -8.04 25.33 -14.78
C LYS A 302 -8.08 23.96 -15.48
N GLY A 303 -8.01 22.89 -14.70
CA GLY A 303 -7.97 21.51 -15.22
C GLY A 303 -6.57 20.99 -15.60
N GLU A 304 -5.55 21.85 -15.69
CA GLU A 304 -4.16 21.46 -15.93
C GLU A 304 -3.52 20.93 -14.65
N TYR A 305 -2.81 19.81 -14.74
CA TYR A 305 -2.05 19.23 -13.63
C TYR A 305 -0.69 19.93 -13.49
N LEU A 306 -0.43 20.49 -12.30
CA LEU A 306 0.78 21.29 -12.04
C LEU A 306 1.86 20.53 -11.27
N GLY A 307 1.52 19.40 -10.64
CA GLY A 307 2.46 18.57 -9.88
C GLY A 307 1.89 18.02 -8.57
N ARG A 308 2.79 17.50 -7.73
CA ARG A 308 2.46 17.03 -6.37
C ARG A 308 3.21 17.83 -5.33
N LEU A 309 2.60 17.98 -4.16
CA LEU A 309 3.20 18.59 -2.98
C LEU A 309 2.91 17.76 -1.73
N SER A 310 3.74 17.93 -0.71
CA SER A 310 3.47 17.41 0.63
C SER A 310 2.56 18.40 1.37
N PHE A 311 1.37 17.96 1.73
CA PHE A 311 0.41 18.73 2.49
C PHE A 311 0.61 18.46 3.98
N LYS A 312 0.92 19.51 4.76
CA LYS A 312 1.23 19.37 6.19
C LYS A 312 0.00 19.22 7.10
N GLY A 313 -1.20 19.29 6.52
CA GLY A 313 -2.44 19.33 7.27
C GLY A 313 -2.76 20.73 7.81
N ILE A 314 -4.05 20.99 8.07
CA ILE A 314 -4.53 22.28 8.58
C ILE A 314 -5.66 22.04 9.57
N SER A 315 -5.50 22.52 10.82
CA SER A 315 -6.54 22.51 11.85
C SER A 315 -7.73 23.38 11.47
N SER A 316 -8.92 23.01 11.97
CA SER A 316 -10.13 23.80 11.78
C SER A 316 -9.92 25.26 12.22
N GLY A 317 -10.36 26.20 11.40
CA GLY A 317 -10.22 27.65 11.62
C GLY A 317 -8.79 28.20 11.47
N ARG A 318 -7.82 27.39 11.04
CA ARG A 318 -6.43 27.83 10.85
C ARG A 318 -6.07 27.98 9.38
N SER A 319 -5.07 28.81 9.13
CA SER A 319 -4.44 28.96 7.82
C SER A 319 -3.11 28.22 7.78
N GLY A 320 -2.78 27.64 6.64
CA GLY A 320 -1.51 26.97 6.38
C GLY A 320 -0.99 27.34 5.00
N ARG A 321 0.31 27.63 4.91
CA ARG A 321 0.96 27.82 3.61
C ARG A 321 1.20 26.46 2.96
N ILE A 322 0.74 26.32 1.72
CA ILE A 322 1.04 25.19 0.85
C ILE A 322 1.97 25.67 -0.26
N SER A 323 3.02 24.91 -0.54
CA SER A 323 3.98 25.27 -1.59
C SER A 323 4.54 24.05 -2.29
N ASN A 324 4.90 24.24 -3.56
CA ASN A 324 5.62 23.30 -4.40
C ASN A 324 6.77 24.05 -5.07
N GLY A 325 7.98 23.51 -5.06
CA GLY A 325 9.21 24.22 -5.47
C GLY A 325 10.19 24.37 -4.30
N ILE A 326 11.48 24.26 -4.62
CA ILE A 326 12.62 24.41 -3.69
C ILE A 326 12.64 25.82 -3.11
#